data_AF-A0A5J4TWR7-F1
#
_entry.id   AF-A0A5J4TWR7-F1
#
_cell.length_a   1.000
_cell.length_b   1.000
_cell.length_c   1.000
_cell.angle_alpha   90.00
_cell.angle_beta   90.00
_cell.angle_gamma   90.00
#
_symmetry.space_group_name_H-M   'P 1'
#
loop_
_entity.id
_entity.type
_entity.pdbx_description
1 polymer ?
#
loop_
_entity_poly.entity_id
_entity_poly.type
_entity_poly.pdbx_seq_one_letter_code
_entity_poly.pdbx_strand_id
1 'polypeptide(L)'
;QVRQSNKYFSDKHNSKLTRTSILTTMAFINLLIALAFVAFGQNIDFYYYTDKIGNDGNLLQDYSQPAQTMIKYGNFSDFTPYQEGATVEDDSFFSIPEAGFADRKVSKRLTTEERACSTLDSMYQSKDYGWLGFVASALTGTDFKPSATWLIANGPNSWTIKSSEGSEPTTSQLQKTCGDPSLTLYSYIIQKYGMVTADCIPNTVTIPTDLTKCTNGGALDTKLKGYKEAFINIDGSDKLKEALITVGPVFLTEEDAIVIGWDQSHWIVASQNGEGDYNSIRYSYSAFSEYDGKILVNTGSAVVCTAGKYPSVDDCDCAAGDTKCLSGPPDCTSIKKETPKEDAHAQ
;
A
#
# COMPACT_ATOMS: atom_id res chain seq x y z
N GLN A 1 1.18 24.26 -63.92
CA GLN A 1 1.41 25.60 -63.33
C GLN A 1 0.84 25.60 -61.91
N VAL A 2 1.69 25.91 -60.92
CA VAL A 2 1.39 26.52 -59.58
C VAL A 2 0.46 25.73 -58.63
N ARG A 3 0.96 25.00 -57.62
CA ARG A 3 1.38 25.38 -56.22
C ARG A 3 0.25 25.91 -55.30
N GLN A 4 -0.03 25.16 -54.21
CA GLN A 4 -0.14 25.53 -52.78
C GLN A 4 -0.75 24.32 -52.02
N SER A 5 -0.03 23.53 -51.21
CA SER A 5 0.55 23.71 -49.85
C SER A 5 -0.46 23.89 -48.71
N ASN A 6 -0.57 22.88 -47.83
CA ASN A 6 -0.72 22.95 -46.35
C ASN A 6 -0.76 21.49 -45.83
N LYS A 7 0.32 20.89 -45.32
CA LYS A 7 1.00 21.06 -44.02
C LYS A 7 0.18 20.50 -42.83
N TYR A 8 0.23 19.17 -42.67
CA TYR A 8 -0.01 18.47 -41.40
C TYR A 8 0.97 17.30 -41.34
N PHE A 9 2.12 17.51 -40.71
CA PHE A 9 3.07 16.45 -40.37
C PHE A 9 3.72 16.78 -39.03
N SER A 10 3.83 15.74 -38.21
CA SER A 10 4.74 15.57 -37.08
C SER A 10 4.35 16.21 -35.74
N ASP A 11 3.62 15.45 -34.92
CA ASP A 11 3.71 15.53 -33.45
C ASP A 11 3.39 14.16 -32.79
N LYS A 12 4.07 13.09 -33.24
CA LYS A 12 3.90 11.75 -32.65
C LYS A 12 5.21 11.05 -32.24
N HIS A 13 6.32 11.77 -32.19
CA HIS A 13 7.63 11.18 -31.91
C HIS A 13 8.22 11.43 -30.52
N ASN A 14 7.59 12.26 -29.68
CA ASN A 14 8.14 12.61 -28.35
C ASN A 14 7.55 11.87 -27.14
N SER A 15 6.54 11.01 -27.28
CA SER A 15 5.97 10.28 -26.12
C SER A 15 6.58 8.89 -25.88
N LYS A 16 7.38 8.36 -26.82
CA LYS A 16 8.05 7.06 -26.67
C LYS A 16 9.41 7.15 -25.96
N LEU A 17 10.08 8.30 -25.97
CA LEU A 17 11.41 8.47 -25.38
C LEU A 17 11.40 8.61 -23.85
N THR A 18 10.31 9.14 -23.26
CA THR A 18 10.18 9.29 -21.80
C THR A 18 9.84 7.98 -21.09
N ARG A 19 9.03 7.09 -21.69
CA ARG A 19 8.68 5.79 -21.06
C ARG A 19 9.88 4.84 -20.98
N THR A 20 10.71 4.77 -22.03
CA THR A 20 11.86 3.86 -22.05
C THR A 20 12.94 4.28 -21.07
N SER A 21 13.12 5.59 -20.85
CA SER A 21 14.12 6.13 -19.91
C SER A 21 13.73 5.91 -18.44
N ILE A 22 12.44 5.91 -18.11
CA ILE A 22 11.98 5.66 -16.73
C ILE A 22 12.13 4.17 -16.38
N LEU A 23 11.79 3.28 -17.33
CA LEU A 23 11.91 1.83 -17.15
C LEU A 23 13.36 1.36 -16.96
N THR A 24 14.32 1.91 -17.71
CA THR A 24 15.75 1.57 -17.55
C THR A 24 16.33 2.08 -16.23
N THR A 25 15.83 3.19 -15.71
CA THR A 25 16.29 3.75 -14.44
C THR A 25 15.77 2.92 -13.25
N MET A 26 14.50 2.45 -13.32
CA MET A 26 13.95 1.53 -12.32
C MET A 26 14.69 0.18 -12.29
N ALA A 27 15.05 -0.37 -13.45
CA ALA A 27 15.83 -1.61 -13.52
C ALA A 27 17.22 -1.49 -12.89
N PHE A 28 17.90 -0.34 -13.07
CA PHE A 28 19.20 -0.08 -12.45
C PHE A 28 19.11 0.11 -10.93
N ILE A 29 18.04 0.73 -10.44
CA ILE A 29 17.78 0.89 -9.01
C ILE A 29 17.50 -0.47 -8.37
N ASN A 30 16.69 -1.32 -9.00
CA ASN A 30 16.42 -2.67 -8.51
C ASN A 30 17.69 -3.53 -8.47
N LEU A 31 18.59 -3.39 -9.45
CA LEU A 31 19.88 -4.10 -9.44
C LEU A 31 20.83 -3.61 -8.33
N LEU A 32 20.88 -2.30 -8.07
CA LEU A 32 21.69 -1.75 -6.99
C LEU A 32 21.12 -2.11 -5.60
N ILE A 33 19.80 -2.19 -5.49
CA ILE A 33 19.11 -2.70 -4.30
C ILE A 33 19.50 -4.18 -4.09
N ALA A 34 19.39 -5.03 -5.10
CA ALA A 34 19.77 -6.44 -5.03
C ALA A 34 21.25 -6.65 -4.63
N LEU A 35 22.16 -5.81 -5.13
CA LEU A 35 23.58 -5.87 -4.74
C LEU A 35 23.85 -5.44 -3.29
N ALA A 36 23.03 -4.53 -2.74
CA ALA A 36 23.12 -4.14 -1.33
C ALA A 36 22.68 -5.28 -0.39
N PHE A 37 21.71 -6.12 -0.81
CA PHE A 37 21.27 -7.30 -0.05
C PHE A 37 22.41 -8.32 0.15
N VAL A 38 23.36 -8.44 -0.77
CA VAL A 38 24.46 -9.41 -0.67
C VAL A 38 25.57 -8.95 0.29
N ALA A 39 25.76 -7.64 0.48
CA ALA A 39 26.91 -7.09 1.21
C ALA A 39 26.73 -7.01 2.72
N PHE A 40 25.49 -7.00 3.21
CA PHE A 40 25.17 -6.94 4.63
C PHE A 40 24.43 -8.23 4.99
N GLY A 41 25.07 -9.14 5.71
CA GLY A 41 24.49 -10.42 6.17
C GLY A 41 23.34 -10.27 7.18
N GLN A 42 22.49 -9.27 7.02
CA GLN A 42 21.19 -9.18 7.65
C GLN A 42 20.24 -9.95 6.74
N ASN A 43 19.62 -11.00 7.26
CA ASN A 43 18.41 -11.52 6.64
C ASN A 43 17.42 -10.35 6.64
N ILE A 44 16.99 -9.95 5.46
CA ILE A 44 15.98 -8.93 5.25
C ILE A 44 14.90 -9.64 4.47
N ASP A 45 13.70 -9.76 5.05
CA ASP A 45 12.61 -10.48 4.40
C ASP A 45 11.78 -9.55 3.50
N PHE A 46 11.69 -8.25 3.83
CA PHE A 46 10.92 -7.28 3.05
C PHE A 46 11.47 -5.86 3.15
N TYR A 47 10.99 -5.00 2.26
CA TYR A 47 11.22 -3.57 2.31
C TYR A 47 9.98 -2.75 1.92
N TYR A 48 9.89 -1.51 2.37
CA TYR A 48 8.82 -0.59 1.98
C TYR A 48 9.31 0.86 1.92
N TYR A 49 8.63 1.66 1.09
CA TYR A 49 8.90 3.09 0.98
C TYR A 49 8.39 3.86 2.19
N THR A 50 9.13 4.84 2.71
CA THR A 50 8.80 5.57 3.93
C THR A 50 7.84 6.75 3.71
N ASP A 51 7.59 7.17 2.47
CA ASP A 51 6.76 8.34 2.14
C ASP A 51 5.35 8.26 2.73
N LYS A 52 4.73 9.39 3.10
CA LYS A 52 3.40 9.42 3.73
C LYS A 52 2.56 10.54 3.14
N ILE A 53 1.22 10.42 3.24
CA ILE A 53 0.32 11.53 2.91
C ILE A 53 0.40 12.57 4.04
N GLY A 54 0.87 13.77 3.72
CA GLY A 54 0.94 14.92 4.62
C GLY A 54 -0.44 15.37 5.13
N ASN A 55 -0.45 16.21 6.17
CA ASN A 55 -1.69 16.74 6.75
C ASN A 55 -2.42 17.74 5.83
N ASP A 56 -1.69 18.30 4.86
CA ASP A 56 -2.23 19.08 3.74
C ASP A 56 -2.88 18.21 2.64
N GLY A 57 -2.77 16.88 2.77
CA GLY A 57 -3.23 15.93 1.78
C GLY A 57 -2.29 15.77 0.58
N ASN A 58 -1.06 16.29 0.63
CA ASN A 58 -0.06 16.05 -0.40
C ASN A 58 0.70 14.75 -0.11
N LEU A 59 0.94 13.93 -1.13
CA LEU A 59 1.92 12.84 -1.09
C LEU A 59 3.21 13.33 -1.75
N LEU A 60 4.30 13.44 -0.98
CA LEU A 60 5.63 13.75 -1.50
C LEU A 60 6.45 12.46 -1.60
N GLN A 61 6.94 12.17 -2.79
CA GLN A 61 7.97 11.15 -3.03
C GLN A 61 9.27 11.84 -3.45
N ASP A 62 10.24 11.88 -2.54
CA ASP A 62 11.52 12.56 -2.77
C ASP A 62 12.66 11.56 -3.08
N TYR A 63 12.76 11.18 -4.35
CA TYR A 63 13.83 10.35 -4.89
C TYR A 63 15.20 11.04 -4.97
N SER A 64 15.29 12.33 -4.59
CA SER A 64 16.60 12.97 -4.42
C SER A 64 17.33 12.54 -3.17
N GLN A 65 16.61 11.97 -2.20
CA GLN A 65 17.20 11.52 -0.95
C GLN A 65 17.98 10.20 -1.14
N PRO A 66 18.98 9.90 -0.30
CA PRO A 66 19.64 8.61 -0.30
C PRO A 66 18.61 7.48 -0.13
N ALA A 67 18.76 6.36 -0.86
CA ALA A 67 17.82 5.24 -0.78
C ALA A 67 17.57 4.73 0.65
N GLN A 68 18.59 4.85 1.52
CA GLN A 68 18.52 4.47 2.94
C GLN A 68 17.50 5.27 3.76
N THR A 69 17.13 6.48 3.34
CA THR A 69 16.09 7.28 4.02
C THR A 69 14.70 7.02 3.46
N MET A 70 14.62 6.56 2.21
CA MET A 70 13.36 6.26 1.53
C MET A 70 12.86 4.84 1.75
N ILE A 71 13.76 3.90 2.03
CA ILE A 71 13.44 2.48 2.12
C ILE A 71 13.70 2.02 3.55
N LYS A 72 12.68 1.45 4.17
CA LYS A 72 12.81 0.73 5.43
C LYS A 72 12.74 -0.76 5.17
N TYR A 73 13.64 -1.48 5.82
CA TYR A 73 13.77 -2.93 5.75
C TYR A 73 13.19 -3.57 7.03
N GLY A 74 12.73 -4.81 6.94
CA GLY A 74 12.25 -5.55 8.10
C GLY A 74 12.26 -7.06 7.90
N ASN A 75 11.94 -7.77 8.98
CA ASN A 75 11.89 -9.23 9.03
C ASN A 75 10.53 -9.74 9.48
N PHE A 76 10.12 -10.92 9.02
CA PHE A 76 8.86 -11.53 9.46
C PHE A 76 8.89 -11.88 10.94
N SER A 77 10.07 -12.21 11.47
CA SER A 77 10.31 -12.46 12.89
C SER A 77 10.10 -11.24 13.79
N ASP A 78 9.99 -10.03 13.23
CA ASP A 78 9.60 -8.82 13.97
C ASP A 78 8.10 -8.79 14.31
N PHE A 79 7.30 -9.67 13.70
CA PHE A 79 5.85 -9.75 13.89
C PHE A 79 5.46 -11.01 14.65
N THR A 80 4.44 -10.86 15.50
CA THR A 80 3.78 -12.02 16.12
C THR A 80 2.80 -12.63 15.11
N PRO A 81 2.74 -13.98 14.99
CA PRO A 81 1.68 -14.66 14.26
C PRO A 81 0.29 -14.12 14.61
N TYR A 82 -0.54 -13.84 13.60
CA TYR A 82 -1.92 -13.38 13.84
C TYR A 82 -2.88 -14.54 14.17
N GLN A 83 -2.46 -15.79 13.91
CA GLN A 83 -3.10 -17.00 14.41
C GLN A 83 -2.17 -17.66 15.44
N GLU A 84 -2.66 -17.80 16.67
CA GLU A 84 -1.86 -18.36 17.77
C GLU A 84 -1.50 -19.83 17.53
N GLY A 85 -0.23 -20.17 17.72
CA GLY A 85 0.26 -21.55 17.63
C GLY A 85 0.61 -22.04 16.23
N ALA A 86 0.36 -21.27 15.17
CA ALA A 86 0.73 -21.63 13.81
C ALA A 86 2.25 -21.60 13.60
N THR A 87 2.82 -22.63 12.97
CA THR A 87 4.26 -22.72 12.67
C THR A 87 4.52 -23.21 11.24
N VAL A 88 5.74 -23.01 10.74
CA VAL A 88 6.11 -23.40 9.36
C VAL A 88 6.15 -24.91 9.16
N GLU A 89 6.28 -25.66 10.26
CA GLU A 89 6.26 -27.12 10.33
C GLU A 89 4.84 -27.71 10.28
N ASP A 90 3.79 -26.90 10.42
CA ASP A 90 2.42 -27.38 10.29
C ASP A 90 2.19 -27.99 8.90
N ASP A 91 1.52 -29.15 8.86
CA ASP A 91 1.14 -29.81 7.61
C ASP A 91 0.24 -28.92 6.75
N SER A 92 -0.56 -28.04 7.37
CA SER A 92 -1.47 -27.15 6.68
C SER A 92 -1.69 -25.86 7.44
N PHE A 93 -1.92 -24.78 6.72
CA PHE A 93 -2.31 -23.48 7.26
C PHE A 93 -3.21 -22.76 6.27
N PHE A 94 -4.24 -22.11 6.78
CA PHE A 94 -5.21 -21.37 5.98
C PHE A 94 -5.43 -19.98 6.59
N SER A 95 -4.95 -18.95 5.91
CA SER A 95 -5.27 -17.56 6.27
C SER A 95 -6.77 -17.28 6.16
N ILE A 96 -7.42 -17.99 5.25
CA ILE A 96 -8.87 -17.96 5.01
C ILE A 96 -9.38 -19.40 4.97
N PRO A 97 -10.37 -19.78 5.79
CA PRO A 97 -10.95 -21.13 5.75
C PRO A 97 -11.42 -21.52 4.34
N GLU A 98 -11.08 -22.74 3.92
CA GLU A 98 -11.53 -23.29 2.63
C GLU A 98 -13.06 -23.47 2.60
N ALA A 99 -13.63 -23.92 3.71
CA ALA A 99 -15.08 -24.01 3.88
C ALA A 99 -15.73 -22.62 3.76
N GLY A 100 -16.61 -22.45 2.77
CA GLY A 100 -17.29 -21.19 2.50
C GLY A 100 -16.42 -20.14 1.81
N PHE A 101 -15.21 -20.49 1.33
CA PHE A 101 -14.32 -19.54 0.64
C PHE A 101 -15.02 -18.83 -0.52
N ALA A 102 -15.72 -19.58 -1.37
CA ALA A 102 -16.42 -19.04 -2.54
C ALA A 102 -17.60 -18.13 -2.16
N ASP A 103 -18.13 -18.22 -0.94
CA ASP A 103 -19.27 -17.44 -0.47
C ASP A 103 -18.89 -16.10 0.18
N ARG A 104 -17.60 -15.90 0.46
CA ARG A 104 -17.09 -14.63 0.96
C ARG A 104 -17.36 -13.48 0.01
N LYS A 105 -17.60 -12.29 0.56
CA LYS A 105 -17.94 -11.11 -0.24
C LYS A 105 -16.83 -10.70 -1.20
N VAL A 106 -15.56 -10.80 -0.79
CA VAL A 106 -14.40 -10.52 -1.65
C VAL A 106 -14.22 -11.56 -2.76
N SER A 107 -14.69 -12.79 -2.54
CA SER A 107 -14.60 -13.85 -3.54
C SER A 107 -15.61 -13.70 -4.67
N LYS A 108 -16.65 -12.87 -4.50
CA LYS A 108 -17.64 -12.62 -5.54
C LYS A 108 -17.11 -11.60 -6.53
N ARG A 109 -17.45 -11.80 -7.81
CA ARG A 109 -17.15 -10.84 -8.86
C ARG A 109 -17.75 -9.47 -8.58
N LEU A 110 -17.09 -8.43 -9.09
CA LEU A 110 -17.67 -7.08 -9.07
C LEU A 110 -19.02 -7.06 -9.79
N THR A 111 -19.95 -6.23 -9.32
CA THR A 111 -21.20 -5.96 -10.04
C THR A 111 -20.97 -5.03 -11.24
N THR A 112 -21.95 -4.89 -12.13
CA THR A 112 -21.88 -3.91 -13.23
C THR A 112 -21.74 -2.47 -12.73
N GLU A 113 -22.37 -2.14 -11.60
CA GLU A 113 -22.26 -0.80 -11.00
C GLU A 113 -20.87 -0.55 -10.43
N GLU A 114 -20.28 -1.54 -9.76
CA GLU A 114 -18.91 -1.46 -9.24
C GLU A 114 -17.89 -1.30 -10.37
N ARG A 115 -18.05 -2.06 -11.47
CA ARG A 115 -17.19 -1.97 -12.65
C ARG A 115 -17.30 -0.65 -13.41
N ALA A 116 -18.37 0.12 -13.22
CA ALA A 116 -18.46 1.46 -13.80
C ALA A 116 -17.43 2.43 -13.18
N CYS A 117 -16.83 2.08 -12.03
CA CYS A 117 -15.68 2.78 -11.48
C CYS A 117 -14.37 2.24 -12.08
N SER A 118 -13.86 2.88 -13.14
CA SER A 118 -12.74 2.34 -13.94
C SER A 118 -11.46 2.04 -13.16
N THR A 119 -11.12 2.83 -12.14
CA THR A 119 -9.92 2.56 -11.33
C THR A 119 -10.12 1.35 -10.40
N LEU A 120 -11.34 1.15 -9.88
CA LEU A 120 -11.69 -0.09 -9.13
C LEU A 120 -11.64 -1.30 -10.06
N ASP A 121 -12.26 -1.22 -11.25
CA ASP A 121 -12.21 -2.31 -12.21
C ASP A 121 -10.76 -2.69 -12.56
N SER A 122 -9.91 -1.68 -12.84
CA SER A 122 -8.47 -1.91 -13.10
C SER A 122 -7.76 -2.61 -11.93
N MET A 123 -7.99 -2.16 -10.69
CA MET A 123 -7.42 -2.75 -9.47
C MET A 123 -7.92 -4.17 -9.20
N TYR A 124 -9.14 -4.47 -9.65
CA TYR A 124 -9.71 -5.80 -9.57
C TYR A 124 -9.13 -6.74 -10.65
N GLN A 125 -8.91 -6.24 -11.87
CA GLN A 125 -8.21 -7.00 -12.92
C GLN A 125 -6.74 -7.28 -12.57
N SER A 126 -6.05 -6.36 -11.87
CA SER A 126 -4.70 -6.59 -11.34
C SER A 126 -4.69 -7.42 -10.06
N LYS A 127 -5.85 -7.92 -9.61
CA LYS A 127 -6.06 -8.73 -8.39
C LYS A 127 -5.74 -8.04 -7.07
N ASP A 128 -5.24 -6.80 -7.09
CA ASP A 128 -4.96 -5.99 -5.89
C ASP A 128 -6.19 -5.83 -5.01
N TYR A 129 -7.37 -5.62 -5.61
CA TYR A 129 -8.61 -5.47 -4.86
C TYR A 129 -8.97 -6.75 -4.10
N GLY A 130 -8.82 -7.92 -4.75
CA GLY A 130 -9.03 -9.22 -4.12
C GLY A 130 -8.01 -9.48 -3.01
N TRP A 131 -6.73 -9.24 -3.31
CA TRP A 131 -5.63 -9.40 -2.36
C TRP A 131 -5.86 -8.58 -1.08
N LEU A 132 -6.16 -7.28 -1.18
CA LEU A 132 -6.44 -6.44 -0.02
C LEU A 132 -7.62 -6.95 0.82
N GLY A 133 -8.68 -7.44 0.17
CA GLY A 133 -9.83 -7.99 0.88
C GLY A 133 -9.50 -9.31 1.59
N PHE A 134 -8.68 -10.18 1.00
CA PHE A 134 -8.21 -11.38 1.68
C PHE A 134 -7.26 -11.07 2.84
N VAL A 135 -6.34 -10.12 2.68
CA VAL A 135 -5.47 -9.64 3.77
C VAL A 135 -6.30 -9.10 4.94
N ALA A 136 -7.22 -8.19 4.65
CA ALA A 136 -8.12 -7.64 5.67
C ALA A 136 -8.96 -8.73 6.34
N SER A 137 -9.46 -9.70 5.56
CA SER A 137 -10.24 -10.81 6.10
C SER A 137 -9.42 -11.69 7.05
N ALA A 138 -8.19 -12.03 6.69
CA ALA A 138 -7.30 -12.87 7.50
C ALA A 138 -6.90 -12.17 8.80
N LEU A 139 -6.44 -10.91 8.71
CA LEU A 139 -5.91 -10.18 9.86
C LEU A 139 -6.98 -9.70 10.85
N THR A 140 -8.24 -9.60 10.41
CA THR A 140 -9.34 -9.10 11.26
C THR A 140 -10.34 -10.18 11.65
N GLY A 141 -10.28 -11.37 11.02
CA GLY A 141 -11.27 -12.43 11.19
C GLY A 141 -12.67 -12.10 10.65
N THR A 142 -12.80 -11.05 9.83
CA THR A 142 -14.10 -10.61 9.26
C THR A 142 -14.21 -10.97 7.77
N ASP A 143 -15.44 -11.05 7.23
CA ASP A 143 -15.65 -11.17 5.78
C ASP A 143 -15.56 -9.78 5.15
N PHE A 144 -14.37 -9.43 4.64
CA PHE A 144 -14.01 -8.06 4.30
C PHE A 144 -13.97 -7.86 2.78
N LYS A 145 -14.98 -7.18 2.24
CA LYS A 145 -14.96 -6.63 0.86
C LYS A 145 -14.56 -5.15 0.91
N PRO A 146 -13.40 -4.73 0.38
CA PRO A 146 -12.93 -3.35 0.52
C PRO A 146 -13.85 -2.32 -0.15
N SER A 147 -14.00 -1.16 0.47
CA SER A 147 -14.58 0.02 -0.16
C SER A 147 -13.49 0.80 -0.94
N ALA A 148 -13.47 0.65 -2.26
CA ALA A 148 -12.57 1.42 -3.11
C ALA A 148 -12.97 2.90 -3.20
N THR A 149 -14.26 3.21 -3.09
CA THR A 149 -14.74 4.60 -3.05
C THR A 149 -14.30 5.33 -1.78
N TRP A 150 -14.24 4.64 -0.64
CA TRP A 150 -13.59 5.15 0.58
C TRP A 150 -12.12 5.47 0.36
N LEU A 151 -11.38 4.56 -0.30
CA LEU A 151 -9.97 4.75 -0.60
C LEU A 151 -9.77 5.95 -1.54
N ILE A 152 -10.55 6.05 -2.62
CA ILE A 152 -10.50 7.18 -3.56
C ILE A 152 -10.79 8.51 -2.83
N ALA A 153 -11.83 8.57 -1.99
CA ALA A 153 -12.20 9.78 -1.27
C ALA A 153 -11.11 10.24 -0.28
N ASN A 154 -10.47 9.28 0.40
CA ASN A 154 -9.33 9.53 1.29
C ASN A 154 -7.97 9.62 0.58
N GLY A 155 -7.96 9.56 -0.75
CA GLY A 155 -6.75 9.75 -1.55
C GLY A 155 -6.03 11.06 -1.23
N PRO A 156 -4.75 11.20 -1.62
CA PRO A 156 -4.10 12.51 -1.57
C PRO A 156 -4.82 13.49 -2.52
N ASN A 157 -4.75 14.79 -2.21
CA ASN A 157 -5.23 15.87 -3.07
C ASN A 157 -4.23 16.14 -4.21
N SER A 158 -2.95 15.93 -3.94
CA SER A 158 -1.88 16.07 -4.92
C SER A 158 -0.78 15.05 -4.67
N TRP A 159 -0.03 14.77 -5.73
CA TRP A 159 1.13 13.91 -5.71
C TRP A 159 2.33 14.66 -6.28
N THR A 160 3.31 14.92 -5.43
CA THR A 160 4.56 15.60 -5.76
C THR A 160 5.69 14.58 -5.85
N ILE A 161 6.39 14.59 -6.98
CA ILE A 161 7.58 13.76 -7.20
C ILE A 161 8.79 14.67 -7.38
N LYS A 162 9.85 14.42 -6.62
CA LYS A 162 11.16 15.03 -6.81
C LYS A 162 12.14 13.94 -7.23
N SER A 163 12.58 13.96 -8.48
CA SER A 163 13.28 12.81 -9.09
C SER A 163 14.77 12.76 -8.75
N SER A 164 15.41 13.91 -8.53
CA SER A 164 16.84 14.01 -8.21
C SER A 164 17.17 15.29 -7.48
N GLU A 165 18.36 15.37 -6.89
CA GLU A 165 18.84 16.58 -6.24
C GLU A 165 18.91 17.72 -7.27
N GLY A 166 18.45 18.92 -6.87
CA GLY A 166 18.36 20.09 -7.75
C GLY A 166 17.28 20.04 -8.84
N SER A 167 16.50 18.95 -8.95
CA SER A 167 15.35 18.92 -9.87
C SER A 167 14.16 19.68 -9.29
N GLU A 168 13.43 20.36 -10.18
CA GLU A 168 12.15 20.98 -9.84
C GLU A 168 11.10 19.88 -9.59
N PRO A 169 10.40 19.89 -8.43
CA PRO A 169 9.37 18.91 -8.14
C PRO A 169 8.22 18.99 -9.14
N THR A 170 7.76 17.84 -9.64
CA THR A 170 6.57 17.74 -10.48
C THR A 170 5.37 17.42 -9.60
N THR A 171 4.35 18.28 -9.61
CA THR A 171 3.12 18.07 -8.83
C THR A 171 1.93 17.79 -9.75
N SER A 172 1.24 16.69 -9.50
CA SER A 172 -0.04 16.35 -10.14
C SER A 172 -1.18 16.55 -9.16
N GLN A 173 -2.25 17.24 -9.58
CA GLN A 173 -3.47 17.36 -8.80
C GLN A 173 -4.37 16.14 -9.05
N LEU A 174 -4.86 15.52 -7.97
CA LEU A 174 -5.71 14.34 -8.04
C LEU A 174 -7.17 14.74 -7.83
N GLN A 175 -8.02 14.31 -8.75
CA GLN A 175 -9.43 14.69 -8.75
C GLN A 175 -10.28 13.82 -7.82
N LYS A 176 -9.74 12.70 -7.32
CA LYS A 176 -10.44 11.72 -6.47
C LYS A 176 -11.76 11.28 -7.07
N THR A 177 -11.70 10.82 -8.31
CA THR A 177 -12.85 10.28 -9.04
C THR A 177 -12.56 8.85 -9.48
N CYS A 178 -13.58 8.14 -9.93
CA CYS A 178 -13.45 6.78 -10.45
C CYS A 178 -12.58 6.62 -11.71
N GLY A 179 -12.15 7.71 -12.35
CA GLY A 179 -11.18 7.71 -13.45
C GLY A 179 -9.82 8.30 -13.07
N ASP A 180 -9.63 8.69 -11.82
CA ASP A 180 -8.38 9.25 -11.31
C ASP A 180 -7.45 8.13 -10.80
N PRO A 181 -6.12 8.26 -10.93
CA PRO A 181 -5.18 7.27 -10.43
C PRO A 181 -5.06 7.24 -8.90
N SER A 182 -5.84 8.03 -8.12
CA SER A 182 -5.76 8.05 -6.65
C SER A 182 -5.75 6.66 -6.00
N LEU A 183 -6.49 5.69 -6.55
CA LEU A 183 -6.54 4.34 -5.99
C LEU A 183 -5.24 3.56 -6.18
N THR A 184 -4.37 3.91 -7.15
CA THR A 184 -3.04 3.29 -7.29
C THR A 184 -2.11 3.67 -6.14
N LEU A 185 -2.50 4.64 -5.31
CA LEU A 185 -1.80 5.06 -4.11
C LEU A 185 -2.40 4.42 -2.84
N TYR A 186 -3.16 3.32 -2.97
CA TYR A 186 -3.88 2.68 -1.86
C TYR A 186 -2.97 2.39 -0.66
N SER A 187 -1.71 2.02 -0.87
CA SER A 187 -0.77 1.72 0.23
C SER A 187 -0.63 2.89 1.20
N TYR A 188 -0.49 4.11 0.67
CA TYR A 188 -0.40 5.33 1.47
C TYR A 188 -1.73 5.73 2.12
N ILE A 189 -2.84 5.43 1.44
CA ILE A 189 -4.20 5.71 1.93
C ILE A 189 -4.52 4.78 3.11
N ILE A 190 -4.22 3.48 2.98
CA ILE A 190 -4.39 2.48 4.04
C ILE A 190 -3.52 2.84 5.24
N GLN A 191 -2.27 3.25 5.01
CA GLN A 191 -1.38 3.66 6.09
C GLN A 191 -2.00 4.80 6.93
N LYS A 192 -2.56 5.83 6.29
CA LYS A 192 -3.11 6.99 7.00
C LYS A 192 -4.53 6.79 7.52
N TYR A 193 -5.40 6.18 6.72
CA TYR A 193 -6.85 6.17 6.94
C TYR A 193 -7.43 4.76 7.10
N GLY A 194 -6.64 3.70 6.91
CA GLY A 194 -7.11 2.33 6.89
C GLY A 194 -8.12 2.05 5.77
N MET A 195 -8.86 0.96 5.94
CA MET A 195 -9.91 0.50 5.02
C MET A 195 -11.23 0.33 5.76
N VAL A 196 -12.34 0.49 5.03
CA VAL A 196 -13.68 0.11 5.48
C VAL A 196 -14.32 -0.83 4.47
N THR A 197 -15.38 -1.53 4.89
CA THR A 197 -16.09 -2.45 4.00
C THR A 197 -17.01 -1.72 3.02
N ALA A 198 -17.27 -2.35 1.88
CA ALA A 198 -18.26 -1.89 0.91
C ALA A 198 -19.70 -1.90 1.46
N ASP A 199 -19.99 -2.65 2.54
CA ASP A 199 -21.30 -2.57 3.21
C ASP A 199 -21.49 -1.23 3.93
N CYS A 200 -20.41 -0.65 4.46
CA CYS A 200 -20.42 0.63 5.13
C CYS A 200 -20.45 1.79 4.12
N ILE A 201 -19.51 1.75 3.16
CA ILE A 201 -19.39 2.73 2.08
C ILE A 201 -19.38 1.99 0.74
N PRO A 202 -20.52 1.95 0.02
CA PRO A 202 -20.65 1.18 -1.21
C PRO A 202 -19.72 1.63 -2.33
N ASN A 203 -19.29 0.65 -3.12
CA ASN A 203 -18.53 0.85 -4.34
C ASN A 203 -19.48 1.30 -5.47
N THR A 204 -19.64 2.62 -5.61
CA THR A 204 -20.43 3.23 -6.68
C THR A 204 -19.58 4.23 -7.47
N VAL A 205 -20.09 4.74 -8.59
CA VAL A 205 -19.40 5.79 -9.35
C VAL A 205 -19.37 7.14 -8.62
N THR A 206 -20.24 7.35 -7.63
CA THR A 206 -20.28 8.57 -6.82
C THR A 206 -19.36 8.42 -5.62
N ILE A 207 -18.29 9.22 -5.61
CA ILE A 207 -17.34 9.23 -4.50
C ILE A 207 -17.97 9.93 -3.29
N PRO A 208 -17.97 9.31 -2.11
CA PRO A 208 -18.58 9.87 -0.92
C PRO A 208 -17.86 11.13 -0.47
N THR A 209 -18.63 12.14 -0.05
CA THR A 209 -18.11 13.38 0.54
C THR A 209 -18.12 13.36 2.07
N ASP A 210 -19.03 12.60 2.67
CA ASP A 210 -19.07 12.37 4.11
C ASP A 210 -18.30 11.10 4.43
N LEU A 211 -17.16 11.28 5.09
CA LEU A 211 -16.22 10.24 5.46
C LEU A 211 -16.18 10.03 6.99
N THR A 212 -17.24 10.42 7.69
CA THR A 212 -17.31 10.33 9.16
C THR A 212 -18.15 9.16 9.66
N LYS A 213 -18.96 8.57 8.78
CA LYS A 213 -19.92 7.50 9.09
C LYS A 213 -20.24 6.65 7.86
N CYS A 214 -20.80 5.48 8.09
CA CYS A 214 -21.35 4.64 7.04
C CYS A 214 -22.58 5.30 6.39
N THR A 215 -22.92 4.87 5.17
CA THR A 215 -24.08 5.36 4.43
C THR A 215 -25.43 5.13 5.13
N ASN A 216 -25.51 4.11 5.99
CA ASN A 216 -26.67 3.84 6.86
C ASN A 216 -26.67 4.67 8.17
N GLY A 217 -25.70 5.57 8.34
CA GLY A 217 -25.53 6.38 9.55
C GLY A 217 -24.74 5.71 10.69
N GLY A 218 -24.33 4.45 10.53
CA GLY A 218 -23.51 3.73 11.50
C GLY A 218 -22.09 4.27 11.63
N ALA A 219 -21.41 3.92 12.73
CA ALA A 219 -20.01 4.29 12.92
C ALA A 219 -19.09 3.58 11.91
N LEU A 220 -18.01 4.27 11.51
CA LEU A 220 -16.97 3.65 10.70
C LEU A 220 -16.21 2.60 11.51
N ASP A 221 -16.07 1.41 10.94
CA ASP A 221 -15.18 0.37 11.45
C ASP A 221 -13.93 0.28 10.57
N THR A 222 -13.01 1.20 10.80
CA THR A 222 -11.75 1.27 10.06
C THR A 222 -10.80 0.16 10.48
N LYS A 223 -10.33 -0.62 9.51
CA LYS A 223 -9.35 -1.69 9.70
C LYS A 223 -8.01 -1.34 9.07
N LEU A 224 -6.94 -1.95 9.57
CA LEU A 224 -5.59 -1.89 8.99
C LEU A 224 -5.03 -0.47 8.82
N LYS A 225 -5.47 0.49 9.65
CA LYS A 225 -4.78 1.78 9.75
C LYS A 225 -3.35 1.57 10.27
N GLY A 226 -2.38 2.27 9.68
CA GLY A 226 -0.95 2.10 9.96
C GLY A 226 -0.27 0.98 9.16
N TYR A 227 -1.04 0.22 8.38
CA TYR A 227 -0.49 -0.80 7.50
C TYR A 227 -0.03 -0.20 6.17
N LYS A 228 1.02 -0.78 5.59
CA LYS A 228 1.59 -0.35 4.32
C LYS A 228 1.95 -1.54 3.45
N GLU A 229 1.88 -1.36 2.14
CA GLU A 229 2.46 -2.30 1.21
C GLU A 229 3.98 -2.37 1.39
N ALA A 230 4.49 -3.59 1.49
CA ALA A 230 5.89 -3.91 1.42
C ALA A 230 6.14 -4.94 0.33
N PHE A 231 7.35 -4.94 -0.20
CA PHE A 231 7.83 -5.83 -1.23
C PHE A 231 8.71 -6.90 -0.62
N ILE A 232 8.56 -8.11 -1.13
CA ILE A 232 9.29 -9.29 -0.71
C ILE A 232 10.05 -9.86 -1.90
N ASN A 233 11.23 -10.42 -1.62
CA ASN A 233 11.97 -11.30 -2.51
C ASN A 233 12.43 -12.46 -1.64
N ILE A 234 11.68 -13.56 -1.70
CA ILE A 234 11.83 -14.69 -0.80
C ILE A 234 12.48 -15.86 -1.53
N ASP A 235 13.49 -16.45 -0.91
CA ASP A 235 14.04 -17.74 -1.31
C ASP A 235 13.50 -18.86 -0.40
N GLY A 236 12.83 -19.84 -1.00
CA GLY A 236 12.34 -21.04 -0.32
C GLY A 236 10.93 -20.95 0.27
N SER A 237 10.29 -22.13 0.41
CA SER A 237 8.92 -22.26 0.89
C SER A 237 8.74 -21.82 2.34
N ASP A 238 9.72 -22.08 3.21
CA ASP A 238 9.58 -21.86 4.65
C ASP A 238 9.44 -20.37 4.98
N LYS A 239 10.12 -19.51 4.22
CA LYS A 239 10.00 -18.06 4.36
C LYS A 239 8.66 -17.53 3.85
N LEU A 240 8.10 -18.11 2.78
CA LEU A 240 6.74 -17.77 2.35
C LEU A 240 5.70 -18.25 3.39
N LYS A 241 5.89 -19.41 4.01
CA LYS A 241 5.06 -19.86 5.14
C LYS A 241 5.15 -18.89 6.33
N GLU A 242 6.36 -18.45 6.69
CA GLU A 242 6.58 -17.47 7.75
C GLU A 242 5.82 -16.16 7.46
N ALA A 243 5.86 -15.66 6.23
CA ALA A 243 5.08 -14.49 5.79
C ALA A 243 3.56 -14.73 5.96
N LEU A 244 3.05 -15.87 5.48
CA LEU A 244 1.63 -16.22 5.56
C LEU A 244 1.10 -16.29 6.99
N ILE A 245 1.93 -16.74 7.94
CA ILE A 245 1.61 -16.84 9.38
C ILE A 245 1.63 -15.46 10.05
N THR A 246 2.57 -14.60 9.68
CA THR A 246 2.86 -13.36 10.41
C THR A 246 2.14 -12.14 9.84
N VAL A 247 2.13 -11.98 8.52
CA VAL A 247 1.59 -10.81 7.81
C VAL A 247 0.35 -11.11 6.96
N GLY A 248 0.02 -12.40 6.80
CA GLY A 248 -1.20 -12.85 6.11
C GLY A 248 -0.99 -13.13 4.61
N PRO A 249 -2.08 -13.14 3.81
CA PRO A 249 -2.03 -13.44 2.38
C PRO A 249 -0.98 -12.63 1.59
N VAL A 250 -0.26 -13.33 0.73
CA VAL A 250 0.85 -12.81 -0.07
C VAL A 250 0.44 -12.73 -1.53
N PHE A 251 0.70 -11.61 -2.21
CA PHE A 251 0.53 -11.53 -3.66
C PHE A 251 1.87 -11.73 -4.34
N LEU A 252 2.03 -12.84 -5.06
CA LEU A 252 3.20 -13.15 -5.87
C LEU A 252 3.03 -12.52 -7.26
N THR A 253 3.90 -11.58 -7.61
CA THR A 253 3.72 -10.71 -8.79
C THR A 253 3.99 -11.48 -10.09
N GLU A 254 5.05 -12.27 -10.13
CA GLU A 254 5.43 -13.03 -11.34
C GLU A 254 4.43 -14.14 -11.67
N GLU A 255 3.86 -14.75 -10.63
CA GLU A 255 2.87 -15.83 -10.74
C GLU A 255 1.43 -15.28 -10.86
N ASP A 256 1.25 -13.97 -10.67
CA ASP A 256 -0.05 -13.30 -10.63
C ASP A 256 -1.03 -14.03 -9.68
N ALA A 257 -0.54 -14.39 -8.50
CA ALA A 257 -1.19 -15.33 -7.58
C ALA A 257 -1.30 -14.77 -6.16
N ILE A 258 -2.50 -14.89 -5.57
CA ILE A 258 -2.73 -14.57 -4.16
C ILE A 258 -2.62 -15.85 -3.34
N VAL A 259 -1.50 -16.06 -2.66
CA VAL A 259 -1.30 -17.21 -1.78
C VAL A 259 -1.97 -16.93 -0.44
N ILE A 260 -2.85 -17.84 -0.02
CA ILE A 260 -3.68 -17.72 1.19
C ILE A 260 -3.43 -18.85 2.21
N GLY A 261 -2.44 -19.70 1.95
CA GLY A 261 -2.12 -20.83 2.83
C GLY A 261 -1.35 -21.94 2.12
N TRP A 262 -1.20 -23.07 2.81
CA TRP A 262 -0.67 -24.31 2.26
C TRP A 262 -1.38 -25.53 2.85
N ASP A 263 -1.30 -26.64 2.12
CA ASP A 263 -1.79 -27.95 2.51
C ASP A 263 -0.82 -28.99 1.97
N GLN A 264 -0.06 -29.60 2.89
CA GLN A 264 1.05 -30.50 2.63
C GLN A 264 2.12 -29.85 1.72
N SER A 265 2.22 -30.31 0.47
CA SER A 265 3.15 -29.84 -0.55
C SER A 265 2.50 -28.93 -1.60
N HIS A 266 1.34 -28.35 -1.27
CA HIS A 266 0.60 -27.46 -2.14
C HIS A 266 0.39 -26.09 -1.52
N TRP A 267 0.60 -25.04 -2.30
CA TRP A 267 0.10 -23.70 -2.03
C TRP A 267 -1.41 -23.66 -2.25
N ILE A 268 -2.11 -22.98 -1.34
CA ILE A 268 -3.52 -22.64 -1.51
C ILE A 268 -3.58 -21.22 -2.07
N VAL A 269 -4.16 -21.07 -3.25
CA VAL A 269 -4.19 -19.81 -3.99
C VAL A 269 -5.64 -19.36 -4.20
N ALA A 270 -5.92 -18.10 -3.91
CA ALA A 270 -7.15 -17.45 -4.35
C ALA A 270 -7.02 -17.09 -5.82
N SER A 271 -7.64 -17.87 -6.69
CA SER A 271 -7.56 -17.71 -8.15
C SER A 271 -8.89 -17.25 -8.73
N GLN A 272 -8.82 -16.24 -9.57
CA GLN A 272 -9.97 -15.67 -10.26
C GLN A 272 -10.35 -16.54 -11.46
N ASN A 273 -11.62 -16.97 -11.54
CA ASN A 273 -12.13 -17.71 -12.69
C ASN A 273 -12.49 -16.76 -13.86
N GLY A 274 -12.90 -17.32 -15.00
CA GLY A 274 -13.28 -16.52 -16.18
C GLY A 274 -14.51 -15.61 -15.99
N GLU A 275 -15.25 -15.76 -14.90
CA GLU A 275 -16.38 -14.89 -14.55
C GLU A 275 -15.99 -13.77 -13.56
N GLY A 276 -14.78 -13.82 -13.01
CA GLY A 276 -14.26 -12.90 -12.00
C GLY A 276 -14.41 -13.40 -10.55
N ASP A 277 -15.12 -14.50 -10.30
CA ASP A 277 -15.22 -15.03 -8.94
C ASP A 277 -13.91 -15.71 -8.54
N TYR A 278 -13.49 -15.54 -7.28
CA TYR A 278 -12.34 -16.23 -6.73
C TYR A 278 -12.72 -17.59 -6.17
N ASN A 279 -11.88 -18.59 -6.45
CA ASN A 279 -11.93 -19.92 -5.86
C ASN A 279 -10.58 -20.25 -5.23
N SER A 280 -10.57 -21.12 -4.22
CA SER A 280 -9.34 -21.67 -3.68
C SER A 280 -8.87 -22.83 -4.55
N ILE A 281 -7.66 -22.74 -5.08
CA ILE A 281 -7.03 -23.76 -5.93
C ILE A 281 -5.71 -24.18 -5.30
N ARG A 282 -5.36 -25.46 -5.46
CA ARG A 282 -4.09 -26.04 -5.00
C ARG A 282 -3.06 -26.03 -6.13
N TYR A 283 -1.87 -25.50 -5.86
CA TYR A 283 -0.71 -25.57 -6.75
C TYR A 283 0.43 -26.28 -6.02
N SER A 284 1.13 -27.21 -6.67
CA SER A 284 2.32 -27.80 -6.05
C SER A 284 3.37 -26.72 -5.77
N TYR A 285 4.18 -26.87 -4.72
CA TYR A 285 5.28 -25.93 -4.44
C TYR A 285 6.20 -25.72 -5.65
N SER A 286 6.43 -26.75 -6.46
CA SER A 286 7.26 -26.66 -7.66
C SER A 286 6.60 -25.92 -8.83
N ALA A 287 5.34 -25.48 -8.69
CA ALA A 287 4.66 -24.69 -9.70
C ALA A 287 5.17 -23.24 -9.75
N PHE A 288 5.79 -22.76 -8.66
CA PHE A 288 6.33 -21.41 -8.55
C PHE A 288 7.85 -21.49 -8.55
N SER A 289 8.49 -20.67 -9.38
CA SER A 289 9.95 -20.64 -9.47
C SER A 289 10.58 -19.64 -8.50
N GLU A 290 9.84 -18.58 -8.16
CA GLU A 290 10.32 -17.46 -7.33
C GLU A 290 9.17 -16.96 -6.46
N TYR A 291 9.51 -16.39 -5.29
CA TYR A 291 8.53 -15.82 -4.36
C TYR A 291 8.72 -14.30 -4.23
N ASP A 292 8.65 -13.64 -5.38
CA ASP A 292 8.69 -12.19 -5.49
C ASP A 292 7.28 -11.62 -5.50
N GLY A 293 7.05 -10.63 -4.66
CA GLY A 293 5.68 -10.24 -4.38
C GLY A 293 5.54 -9.07 -3.44
N LYS A 294 4.34 -8.96 -2.90
CA LYS A 294 3.97 -7.92 -1.95
C LYS A 294 3.06 -8.44 -0.85
N ILE A 295 3.19 -7.76 0.27
CA ILE A 295 2.52 -8.03 1.54
C ILE A 295 2.04 -6.72 2.14
N LEU A 296 1.20 -6.80 3.15
CA LEU A 296 0.78 -5.64 3.92
C LEU A 296 1.35 -5.74 5.35
N VAL A 297 2.28 -4.85 5.69
CA VAL A 297 2.95 -4.85 7.00
C VAL A 297 2.41 -3.75 7.89
N ASN A 298 2.25 -4.02 9.18
CA ASN A 298 1.94 -2.98 10.15
C ASN A 298 3.20 -2.14 10.41
N THR A 299 3.24 -0.91 9.91
CA THR A 299 4.38 -0.01 10.12
C THR A 299 4.34 0.71 11.46
N GLY A 300 3.41 0.30 12.33
CA GLY A 300 2.91 1.10 13.43
C GLY A 300 1.94 2.16 12.90
N SER A 301 0.89 2.47 13.66
CA SER A 301 0.39 3.85 13.61
C SER A 301 1.55 4.75 14.01
N ALA A 302 1.71 5.93 13.38
CA ALA A 302 2.59 6.94 13.96
C ALA A 302 2.24 7.01 15.45
N VAL A 303 3.24 6.92 16.33
CA VAL A 303 3.00 7.01 17.77
C VAL A 303 2.15 8.26 17.98
N VAL A 304 1.05 8.25 18.72
CA VAL A 304 0.40 9.54 19.00
C VAL A 304 1.28 10.23 20.02
N CYS A 305 1.79 11.43 19.70
CA CYS A 305 2.63 12.14 20.66
C CYS A 305 1.83 12.29 21.96
N THR A 306 2.41 11.92 23.10
CA THR A 306 1.75 12.16 24.40
C THR A 306 1.48 13.67 24.52
N ALA A 307 0.31 14.07 25.03
CA ALA A 307 -0.10 15.48 25.06
C ALA A 307 1.05 16.41 25.52
N GLY A 308 1.38 17.40 24.69
CA GLY A 308 2.48 18.35 24.94
C GLY A 308 3.89 17.91 24.52
N LYS A 309 4.05 16.76 23.85
CA LYS A 309 5.29 16.39 23.14
C LYS A 309 5.22 16.82 21.67
N TYR A 310 6.35 17.26 21.14
CA TYR A 310 6.46 17.62 19.72
C TYR A 310 6.65 16.38 18.84
N PRO A 311 6.22 16.40 17.58
CA PRO A 311 6.63 15.41 16.60
C PRO A 311 8.15 15.42 16.51
N SER A 312 8.81 14.31 16.87
CA SER A 312 10.16 14.09 16.38
C SER A 312 10.08 13.94 14.87
N VAL A 313 11.18 14.24 14.18
CA VAL A 313 11.30 14.06 12.72
C VAL A 313 10.95 12.62 12.30
N ASP A 314 11.03 11.68 13.24
CA ASP A 314 10.67 10.28 13.10
C ASP A 314 9.52 9.88 14.05
N ASP A 315 8.28 9.82 13.55
CA ASP A 315 7.21 8.95 14.08
C ASP A 315 6.31 9.38 15.26
N CYS A 316 5.78 10.62 15.30
CA CYS A 316 4.49 10.79 15.99
C CYS A 316 3.45 11.72 15.32
N ASP A 317 2.18 11.28 15.32
CA ASP A 317 1.02 12.06 14.89
C ASP A 317 0.47 12.87 16.08
N CYS A 318 0.11 14.13 15.87
CA CYS A 318 -0.50 14.95 16.91
C CYS A 318 -1.92 14.49 17.23
N ALA A 319 -2.25 14.42 18.52
CA ALA A 319 -3.62 14.20 18.95
C ALA A 319 -4.54 15.33 18.43
N ALA A 320 -5.79 14.98 18.09
CA ALA A 320 -6.76 15.96 17.63
C ALA A 320 -6.97 17.08 18.68
N GLY A 321 -6.72 18.33 18.29
CA GLY A 321 -6.82 19.49 19.17
C GLY A 321 -5.56 19.82 19.98
N ASP A 322 -4.46 19.06 19.85
CA ASP A 322 -3.19 19.40 20.48
C ASP A 322 -2.46 20.51 19.69
N THR A 323 -2.85 21.76 19.96
CA THR A 323 -2.26 22.95 19.31
C THR A 323 -0.76 23.08 19.56
N LYS A 324 -0.24 22.51 20.65
CA LYS A 324 1.19 22.57 21.02
C LYS A 324 2.01 21.58 20.18
N CYS A 325 1.49 20.38 19.97
CA CYS A 325 2.09 19.43 19.04
C CYS A 325 2.06 19.97 17.60
N LEU A 326 0.91 20.51 17.17
CA LEU A 326 0.73 21.07 15.83
C LEU A 326 1.62 22.29 15.55
N SER A 327 1.98 23.07 16.57
CA SER A 327 2.90 24.21 16.41
C SER A 327 4.35 23.80 16.19
N GLY A 328 4.70 22.53 16.41
CA GLY A 328 6.09 22.04 16.31
C GLY A 328 7.01 22.61 17.41
N PRO A 329 8.26 22.12 17.52
CA PRO A 329 9.21 22.66 18.47
C PRO A 329 9.56 24.12 18.13
N PRO A 330 9.73 25.01 19.12
CA PRO A 330 10.09 26.40 18.87
C PRO A 330 11.43 26.51 18.15
N ASP A 331 11.49 27.39 17.14
CA ASP A 331 12.72 27.67 16.39
C ASP A 331 13.78 28.33 17.29
N CYS A 332 14.71 27.51 17.76
CA CYS A 332 15.79 27.93 18.65
C CYS A 332 16.94 28.63 17.93
N THR A 333 16.86 28.84 16.61
CA THR A 333 17.92 29.55 15.86
C THR A 333 17.86 31.07 16.03
N SER A 334 16.81 31.60 16.67
CA SER A 334 16.57 33.04 16.86
C SER A 334 16.21 33.44 18.29
N ILE A 335 16.88 32.86 19.31
CA ILE A 335 16.64 33.21 20.72
C ILE A 335 16.99 34.68 20.99
N LYS A 336 15.96 35.53 21.17
CA LYS A 336 16.09 36.83 21.84
C LYS A 336 15.95 36.62 23.35
N LYS A 337 16.57 37.51 24.14
CA LYS A 337 16.79 37.44 25.61
C LYS A 337 15.55 37.20 26.49
N GLU A 338 14.36 37.10 25.91
CA GLU A 338 13.07 36.93 26.62
C GLU A 338 12.41 35.55 26.41
N THR A 339 13.01 34.63 25.65
CA THR A 339 12.45 33.26 25.55
C THR A 339 12.67 32.49 26.86
N PRO A 340 11.62 31.95 27.51
CA PRO A 340 11.75 31.15 28.73
C PRO A 340 12.70 29.97 28.53
N LYS A 341 13.70 29.83 29.42
CA LYS A 341 14.73 28.78 29.35
C LYS A 341 14.19 27.35 29.37
N GLU A 342 12.97 27.15 29.87
CA GLU A 342 12.36 25.82 30.03
C GLU A 342 11.96 25.16 28.69
N ASP A 343 11.78 25.95 27.63
CA ASP A 343 11.33 25.42 26.32
C ASP A 343 12.47 24.98 25.38
N ALA A 344 13.74 25.23 25.75
CA ALA A 344 14.91 24.93 24.91
C ALA A 344 15.71 23.69 25.34
N HIS A 345 15.33 23.02 26.43
CA HIS A 345 16.10 21.92 27.03
C HIS A 345 15.58 20.51 26.73
N ALA A 346 14.62 20.35 25.82
CA ALA A 346 14.07 19.05 25.44
C ALA A 346 14.44 18.64 24.00
N GLN A 347 15.73 18.77 23.64
CA GLN A 347 16.32 18.06 22.50
C GLN A 347 16.95 16.76 22.96
#